data_AF-A0A7X6NFJ1-F1
#
_entry.id   AF-A0A7X6NFJ1-F1
#
_cell.length_a   1.000
_cell.length_b   1.000
_cell.length_c   1.000
_cell.angle_alpha   90.00
_cell.angle_beta   90.00
_cell.angle_gamma   90.00
#
_symmetry.space_group_name_H-M   'P 1'
#
loop_
_entity.id
_entity.type
_entity.pdbx_description
1 polymer ?
#
loop_
_entity_poly.entity_id
_entity_poly.type
_entity_poly.pdbx_seq_one_letter_code
_entity_poly.pdbx_strand_id
1 'polypeptide(L)'
;MERIVGTVVRGLRAPIITKGDDIVKITVETVLKASKTEGFSLRDKDIVGITEAIVARAQGNFANIEQIALDVKQKFDSDTVGLIFPILSRNRFAVCLKGIAKSFKKIYLMFSYPSDEVGNPLVDYDLLDKEGVNPWTDILKENEFRSHFKNTKHIFTGVDYIKYYSDIIRESGCEVEVIFANNPISILNYTKNVLTCDIHTRNRSKRLLKSNGAETVYGLDDILNQSVEGSGFNEKYGLLGTNKATEDTVKLFPRDCQSLVEKIQEKLFELTGKKIEVMIYGDGAFKDPVGKIWELADPVVSPGYTEGLIGTPNEFKLKYLADNQFPHLKGDELKKAICDYIMNKDCDLKDRMESQGTTPRRLTDLIGSLCDLTSGSGDKGTPIVYIQGYFDNYSV
;
A
#
# COMPACT_ATOMS: atom_id res chain seq x y z
N MET A 1 -6.47 27.75 -29.25
CA MET A 1 -6.21 28.54 -28.02
C MET A 1 -5.21 27.72 -27.23
N GLU A 2 -4.05 28.28 -26.87
CA GLU A 2 -2.98 27.53 -26.21
C GLU A 2 -3.44 27.02 -24.83
N ARG A 3 -3.30 25.72 -24.59
CA ARG A 3 -3.67 25.12 -23.31
C ARG A 3 -2.57 25.40 -22.29
N ILE A 4 -2.89 26.22 -21.28
CA ILE A 4 -1.93 26.60 -20.23
C ILE A 4 -1.97 25.61 -19.04
N VAL A 5 -3.12 25.00 -18.79
CA VAL A 5 -3.31 24.05 -17.68
C VAL A 5 -3.03 22.63 -18.17
N GLY A 6 -2.05 21.95 -17.57
CA GLY A 6 -1.74 20.55 -17.83
C GLY A 6 -2.71 19.59 -17.13
N THR A 7 -2.18 18.77 -16.22
CA THR A 7 -2.96 17.81 -15.43
C THR A 7 -3.77 18.49 -14.33
N VAL A 8 -5.03 18.10 -14.18
CA VAL A 8 -5.91 18.59 -13.10
C VAL A 8 -6.42 17.40 -12.29
N VAL A 9 -6.31 17.48 -10.97
CA VAL A 9 -6.74 16.42 -10.05
C VAL A 9 -7.85 16.93 -9.16
N ARG A 10 -8.94 16.16 -9.04
CA ARG A 10 -10.14 16.54 -8.27
C ARG A 10 -10.55 15.41 -7.34
N GLY A 11 -10.58 15.68 -6.04
CA GLY A 11 -11.25 14.81 -5.07
C GLY A 11 -12.76 15.02 -5.15
N LEU A 12 -13.50 13.97 -5.46
CA LEU A 12 -14.95 14.02 -5.66
C LEU A 12 -15.69 13.56 -4.41
N ARG A 13 -16.59 14.40 -3.92
CA ARG A 13 -17.42 14.06 -2.76
C ARG A 13 -18.42 12.97 -3.10
N ALA A 14 -18.37 11.86 -2.39
CA ALA A 14 -19.27 10.72 -2.56
C ALA A 14 -20.22 10.57 -1.35
N PRO A 15 -21.35 9.87 -1.50
CA PRO A 15 -22.16 9.45 -0.36
C PRO A 15 -21.37 8.60 0.65
N ILE A 16 -21.88 8.52 1.88
CA ILE A 16 -21.35 7.58 2.88
C ILE A 16 -21.66 6.16 2.40
N ILE A 17 -20.61 5.39 2.12
CA ILE A 17 -20.71 4.02 1.62
C ILE A 17 -20.96 3.05 2.77
N THR A 18 -21.87 2.12 2.57
CA THR A 18 -22.26 1.06 3.50
C THR A 18 -22.25 -0.30 2.82
N LYS A 19 -22.37 -1.37 3.63
CA LYS A 19 -22.36 -2.74 3.13
C LYS A 19 -23.53 -2.96 2.17
N GLY A 20 -23.24 -3.50 0.99
CA GLY A 20 -24.21 -3.80 -0.06
C GLY A 20 -24.41 -2.68 -1.08
N ASP A 21 -23.77 -1.53 -0.91
CA ASP A 21 -23.88 -0.42 -1.86
C ASP A 21 -23.25 -0.76 -3.22
N ASP A 22 -23.89 -0.28 -4.28
CA ASP A 22 -23.42 -0.44 -5.66
C ASP A 22 -22.33 0.60 -5.99
N ILE A 23 -21.07 0.19 -5.83
CA ILE A 23 -19.91 1.04 -6.13
C ILE A 23 -19.85 1.46 -7.60
N VAL A 24 -20.33 0.63 -8.54
CA VAL A 24 -20.33 0.98 -9.96
C VAL A 24 -21.23 2.18 -10.17
N LYS A 25 -22.48 2.06 -9.71
CA LYS A 25 -23.48 3.13 -9.81
C LYS A 25 -23.02 4.40 -9.11
N ILE A 26 -22.56 4.30 -7.86
CA ILE A 26 -22.13 5.45 -7.06
C ILE A 26 -20.97 6.18 -7.74
N THR A 27 -19.98 5.45 -8.25
CA THR A 27 -18.82 6.04 -8.92
C THR A 27 -19.24 6.79 -10.18
N VAL A 28 -20.03 6.14 -11.04
CA VAL A 28 -20.52 6.74 -12.30
C VAL A 28 -21.35 7.99 -12.03
N GLU A 29 -22.32 7.91 -11.13
CA GLU A 29 -23.18 9.05 -10.78
C GLU A 29 -22.36 10.21 -10.19
N THR A 30 -21.37 9.92 -9.35
CA THR A 30 -20.50 10.93 -8.75
C THR A 30 -19.67 11.65 -9.81
N VAL A 31 -19.06 10.92 -10.75
CA VAL A 31 -18.25 11.50 -11.84
C VAL A 31 -19.11 12.36 -12.76
N LEU A 32 -20.26 11.86 -13.21
CA LEU A 32 -21.17 12.59 -14.10
C LEU A 32 -21.72 13.85 -13.43
N LYS A 33 -22.12 13.74 -12.15
CA LYS A 33 -22.62 14.87 -11.38
C LYS A 33 -21.53 15.93 -11.18
N ALA A 34 -20.31 15.52 -10.82
CA ALA A 34 -19.18 16.44 -10.66
C ALA A 34 -18.87 17.18 -11.97
N SER A 35 -18.78 16.46 -13.09
CA SER A 35 -18.56 17.06 -14.41
C SER A 35 -19.62 18.11 -14.76
N LYS A 36 -20.91 17.79 -14.54
CA LYS A 36 -22.02 18.69 -14.82
C LYS A 36 -22.06 19.90 -13.88
N THR A 37 -21.90 19.68 -12.58
CA THR A 37 -22.04 20.73 -11.55
C THR A 37 -20.85 21.68 -11.53
N GLU A 38 -19.63 21.15 -11.66
CA GLU A 38 -18.39 21.93 -11.61
C GLU A 38 -17.93 22.41 -13.01
N GLY A 39 -18.62 22.00 -14.07
CA GLY A 39 -18.44 22.55 -15.42
C GLY A 39 -17.15 22.11 -16.13
N PHE A 40 -16.68 20.88 -15.94
CA PHE A 40 -15.55 20.31 -16.69
C PHE A 40 -15.99 19.18 -17.63
N SER A 41 -15.37 19.09 -18.81
CA SER A 41 -15.66 18.01 -19.75
C SER A 41 -14.98 16.71 -19.33
N LEU A 42 -15.60 15.58 -19.65
CA LEU A 42 -14.97 14.26 -19.59
C LEU A 42 -14.26 13.97 -20.91
N ARG A 43 -13.08 13.32 -20.85
CA ARG A 43 -12.24 13.09 -22.04
C ARG A 43 -11.73 11.66 -22.08
N ASP A 44 -11.38 11.22 -23.28
CA ASP A 44 -10.68 9.96 -23.47
C ASP A 44 -9.34 9.99 -22.72
N LYS A 45 -8.98 8.88 -22.07
CA LYS A 45 -7.80 8.72 -21.20
C LYS A 45 -7.75 9.57 -19.93
N ASP A 46 -8.81 10.30 -19.58
CA ASP A 46 -8.95 10.78 -18.20
C ASP A 46 -9.05 9.57 -17.26
N ILE A 47 -8.78 9.76 -15.97
CA ILE A 47 -8.66 8.66 -15.00
C ILE A 47 -9.61 8.85 -13.82
N VAL A 48 -10.28 7.78 -13.41
CA VAL A 48 -11.07 7.69 -12.18
C VAL A 48 -10.37 6.74 -11.20
N GLY A 49 -9.90 7.28 -10.08
CA GLY A 49 -9.38 6.51 -8.96
C GLY A 49 -10.45 6.32 -7.88
N ILE A 50 -10.54 5.13 -7.29
CA ILE A 50 -11.46 4.80 -6.21
C ILE A 50 -10.65 4.19 -5.06
N THR A 51 -10.78 4.70 -3.83
CA THR A 51 -10.03 4.11 -2.71
C THR A 51 -10.45 2.66 -2.47
N GLU A 52 -9.50 1.79 -2.14
CA GLU A 52 -9.75 0.42 -1.66
C GLU A 52 -10.84 0.41 -0.59
N ALA A 53 -10.82 1.45 0.25
CA ALA A 53 -11.50 1.45 1.52
C ALA A 53 -13.01 1.39 1.38
N ILE A 54 -13.54 2.08 0.35
CA ILE A 54 -14.97 2.08 0.07
C ILE A 54 -15.40 0.81 -0.65
N VAL A 55 -14.52 0.21 -1.47
CA VAL A 55 -14.79 -1.06 -2.13
C VAL A 55 -14.93 -2.18 -1.10
N ALA A 56 -13.95 -2.28 -0.19
CA ALA A 56 -13.98 -3.26 0.90
C ALA A 56 -15.20 -3.09 1.81
N ARG A 57 -15.59 -1.82 2.09
CA ARG A 57 -16.76 -1.50 2.91
C ARG A 57 -18.07 -1.92 2.24
N ALA A 58 -18.24 -1.61 0.95
CA ALA A 58 -19.41 -2.03 0.18
C ALA A 58 -19.51 -3.57 0.07
N GLN A 59 -18.39 -4.25 -0.10
CA GLN A 59 -18.33 -5.72 -0.10
C GLN A 59 -18.72 -6.33 1.25
N GLY A 60 -18.67 -5.56 2.34
CA GLY A 60 -18.84 -6.12 3.68
C GLY A 60 -17.73 -7.10 4.04
N ASN A 61 -16.51 -6.86 3.54
CA ASN A 61 -15.37 -7.77 3.70
C ASN A 61 -14.76 -7.63 5.10
N PHE A 62 -15.43 -8.18 6.11
CA PHE A 62 -15.05 -8.06 7.52
C PHE A 62 -14.81 -9.43 8.15
N ALA A 63 -13.88 -9.50 9.11
CA ALA A 63 -13.68 -10.66 9.96
C ALA A 63 -13.48 -10.25 11.41
N ASN A 64 -13.90 -11.12 12.33
CA ASN A 64 -13.67 -10.94 13.76
C ASN A 64 -12.44 -11.73 14.25
N ILE A 65 -11.99 -11.43 15.47
CA ILE A 65 -10.82 -12.09 16.06
C ILE A 65 -10.98 -13.61 16.27
N GLU A 66 -12.19 -14.12 16.45
CA GLU A 66 -12.43 -15.57 16.60
C GLU A 66 -12.24 -16.30 15.27
N GLN A 67 -12.70 -15.70 14.17
CA GLN A 67 -12.50 -16.24 12.82
C GLN A 67 -11.02 -16.23 12.44
N ILE A 68 -10.28 -15.17 12.80
CA ILE A 68 -8.81 -15.13 12.64
C ILE A 68 -8.17 -16.26 13.47
N ALA A 69 -8.55 -16.40 14.74
CA ALA A 69 -8.00 -17.42 15.62
C ALA A 69 -8.27 -18.84 15.11
N LEU A 70 -9.49 -19.09 14.62
CA LEU A 70 -9.88 -20.38 14.06
C LEU A 70 -9.03 -20.73 12.83
N ASP A 71 -8.83 -19.80 11.92
CA ASP A 71 -8.01 -20.02 10.73
C ASP A 71 -6.54 -20.28 11.08
N VAL A 72 -6.00 -19.54 12.04
CA VAL A 72 -4.63 -19.74 12.54
C VAL A 72 -4.48 -21.12 13.19
N LYS A 73 -5.43 -21.53 14.05
CA LYS A 73 -5.42 -22.87 14.67
C LYS A 73 -5.50 -24.01 13.66
N GLN A 74 -6.24 -23.83 12.56
CA GLN A 74 -6.32 -24.84 11.49
C GLN A 74 -5.00 -24.97 10.72
N LYS A 75 -4.18 -23.91 10.70
CA LYS A 75 -2.92 -23.85 9.96
C LYS A 75 -1.72 -24.29 10.80
N PHE A 76 -1.75 -24.09 12.11
CA PHE A 76 -0.65 -24.42 13.01
C PHE A 76 -1.00 -25.55 13.97
N ASP A 77 -0.26 -26.66 13.89
CA ASP A 77 -0.30 -27.76 14.86
C ASP A 77 0.75 -27.55 15.96
N SER A 78 0.70 -26.40 16.63
CA SER A 78 1.64 -26.05 17.70
C SER A 78 1.08 -25.00 18.64
N ASP A 79 1.37 -25.14 19.93
CA ASP A 79 1.07 -24.14 20.95
C ASP A 79 2.06 -22.95 20.96
N THR A 80 3.13 -23.00 20.17
CA THR A 80 4.19 -21.97 20.14
C THR A 80 4.50 -21.51 18.73
N VAL A 81 4.54 -20.20 18.51
CA VAL A 81 4.85 -19.59 17.21
C VAL A 81 5.85 -18.45 17.32
N GLY A 82 6.66 -18.29 16.28
CA GLY A 82 7.48 -17.11 16.05
C GLY A 82 6.71 -16.14 15.18
N LEU A 83 6.38 -14.97 15.70
CA LEU A 83 5.73 -13.90 14.94
C LEU A 83 6.77 -12.86 14.58
N ILE A 84 7.05 -12.68 13.28
CA ILE A 84 8.18 -11.86 12.84
C ILE A 84 7.73 -10.66 12.02
N PHE A 85 8.46 -9.56 12.19
CA PHE A 85 8.40 -8.34 11.38
C PHE A 85 7.00 -7.71 11.27
N PRO A 86 6.29 -7.50 12.40
CA PRO A 86 5.02 -6.78 12.37
C PRO A 86 5.23 -5.30 12.00
N ILE A 87 4.30 -4.76 11.21
CA ILE A 87 4.18 -3.31 11.04
C ILE A 87 3.76 -2.67 12.37
N LEU A 88 4.36 -1.53 12.72
CA LEU A 88 4.08 -0.78 13.96
C LEU A 88 2.85 0.11 13.80
N SER A 89 1.67 -0.51 13.80
CA SER A 89 0.41 0.19 13.64
C SER A 89 -0.69 -0.36 14.54
N ARG A 90 -1.37 0.54 15.25
CA ARG A 90 -2.61 0.23 15.97
C ARG A 90 -3.76 -0.12 15.02
N ASN A 91 -3.77 0.48 13.83
CA ASN A 91 -4.85 0.34 12.87
C ASN A 91 -4.67 -0.91 11.99
N ARG A 92 -3.44 -1.18 11.52
CA ARG A 92 -3.16 -2.27 10.58
C ARG A 92 -2.92 -3.63 11.25
N PHE A 93 -2.43 -3.66 12.50
CA PHE A 93 -1.95 -4.93 13.08
C PHE A 93 -2.55 -5.32 14.44
N ALA A 94 -2.94 -4.37 15.30
CA ALA A 94 -3.33 -4.69 16.68
C ALA A 94 -4.48 -5.71 16.80
N VAL A 95 -5.54 -5.55 15.99
CA VAL A 95 -6.70 -6.47 16.02
C VAL A 95 -6.34 -7.83 15.40
N CYS A 96 -5.52 -7.84 14.34
CA CYS A 96 -4.98 -9.08 13.79
C CYS A 96 -4.16 -9.84 14.84
N LEU A 97 -3.27 -9.15 15.55
CA LEU A 97 -2.45 -9.72 16.61
C LEU A 97 -3.32 -10.32 17.72
N LYS A 98 -4.40 -9.64 18.12
CA LYS A 98 -5.35 -10.16 19.11
C LYS A 98 -5.98 -11.49 18.68
N GLY A 99 -6.42 -11.60 17.42
CA GLY A 99 -6.93 -12.86 16.86
C GLY A 99 -5.85 -13.95 16.78
N ILE A 100 -4.65 -13.61 16.32
CA ILE A 100 -3.52 -14.54 16.22
C ILE A 100 -3.12 -15.08 17.62
N ALA A 101 -2.99 -14.20 18.61
CA ALA A 101 -2.54 -14.54 19.96
C ALA A 101 -3.46 -15.53 20.68
N LYS A 102 -4.76 -15.52 20.39
CA LYS A 102 -5.73 -16.51 20.91
C LYS A 102 -5.48 -17.95 20.44
N SER A 103 -4.58 -18.15 19.49
CA SER A 103 -4.30 -19.45 18.89
C SER A 103 -3.11 -20.17 19.53
N PHE A 104 -2.35 -19.48 20.37
CA PHE A 104 -1.09 -19.99 20.91
C PHE A 104 -1.01 -19.81 22.42
N LYS A 105 -0.16 -20.62 23.08
CA LYS A 105 0.21 -20.45 24.48
C LYS A 105 1.45 -19.58 24.65
N LYS A 106 2.37 -19.59 23.67
CA LYS A 106 3.57 -18.74 23.68
C LYS A 106 3.86 -18.15 22.29
N ILE A 107 4.18 -16.87 22.25
CA ILE A 107 4.65 -16.16 21.06
C ILE A 107 6.07 -15.65 21.30
N TYR A 108 6.97 -15.95 20.37
CA TYR A 108 8.22 -15.22 20.22
C TYR A 108 7.98 -14.07 19.24
N LEU A 109 7.90 -12.84 19.74
CA LEU A 109 7.61 -11.65 18.94
C LEU A 109 8.92 -11.01 18.49
N MET A 110 9.26 -11.14 17.20
CA MET A 110 10.50 -10.62 16.65
C MET A 110 10.26 -9.34 15.84
N PHE A 111 10.78 -8.22 16.32
CA PHE A 111 10.79 -6.96 15.59
C PHE A 111 12.04 -6.83 14.72
N SER A 112 11.88 -6.25 13.54
CA SER A 112 13.00 -5.63 12.84
C SER A 112 13.34 -4.30 13.51
N TYR A 113 14.60 -3.89 13.47
CA TYR A 113 15.09 -2.66 14.08
C TYR A 113 16.19 -2.02 13.22
N PRO A 114 16.31 -0.69 13.20
CA PRO A 114 15.67 0.28 14.08
C PRO A 114 14.21 0.61 13.71
N SER A 115 13.70 0.13 12.58
CA SER A 115 12.32 0.35 12.12
C SER A 115 11.67 -0.93 11.59
N ASP A 116 10.36 -0.90 11.39
CA ASP A 116 9.66 -1.92 10.60
C ASP A 116 9.95 -1.79 9.09
N GLU A 117 9.33 -2.67 8.30
CA GLU A 117 9.51 -2.74 6.84
C GLU A 117 9.16 -1.42 6.12
N VAL A 118 8.13 -0.72 6.59
CA VAL A 118 7.69 0.54 5.97
C VAL A 118 8.36 1.75 6.63
N GLY A 119 9.24 1.55 7.60
CA GLY A 119 10.05 2.59 8.19
C GLY A 119 9.47 3.24 9.44
N ASN A 120 8.42 2.69 10.07
CA ASN A 120 8.01 3.15 11.40
C ASN A 120 9.15 2.88 12.39
N PRO A 121 9.71 3.91 13.04
CA PRO A 121 10.88 3.73 13.91
C PRO A 121 10.47 3.16 15.28
N LEU A 122 11.24 2.17 15.75
CA LEU A 122 11.33 1.82 17.17
C LEU A 122 12.34 2.73 17.88
N VAL A 123 13.47 3.01 17.21
CA VAL A 123 14.57 3.83 17.70
C VAL A 123 15.19 4.62 16.55
N ASP A 124 15.98 5.64 16.88
CA ASP A 124 16.73 6.42 15.91
C ASP A 124 17.95 5.61 15.40
N TYR A 125 18.29 5.75 14.12
CA TYR A 125 19.51 5.18 13.55
C TYR A 125 20.77 5.71 14.25
N ASP A 126 20.82 7.00 14.60
CA ASP A 126 21.97 7.60 15.28
C ASP A 126 22.20 7.00 16.68
N LEU A 127 21.16 6.45 17.30
CA LEU A 127 21.30 5.77 18.60
C LEU A 127 21.96 4.40 18.44
N LEU A 128 21.77 3.71 17.32
CA LEU A 128 22.45 2.45 17.06
C LEU A 128 23.97 2.65 17.05
N ASP A 129 24.44 3.67 16.34
CA ASP A 129 25.86 4.00 16.23
C ASP A 129 26.45 4.42 17.58
N LYS A 130 25.71 5.20 18.37
CA LYS A 130 26.14 5.65 19.71
C LYS A 130 26.26 4.49 20.71
N GLU A 131 25.33 3.54 20.65
CA GLU A 131 25.29 2.39 21.53
C GLU A 131 26.16 1.22 21.04
N GLY A 132 26.74 1.33 19.83
CA GLY A 132 27.55 0.28 19.22
C GLY A 132 26.75 -0.97 18.83
N VAL A 133 25.44 -0.84 18.63
CA VAL A 133 24.54 -1.94 18.27
C VAL A 133 24.49 -2.10 16.76
N ASN A 134 24.83 -3.28 16.24
CA ASN A 134 24.80 -3.58 14.82
C ASN A 134 23.47 -4.25 14.41
N PRO A 135 22.58 -3.55 13.69
CA PRO A 135 21.27 -4.08 13.32
C PRO A 135 21.33 -5.24 12.31
N TRP A 136 22.49 -5.49 11.68
CA TRP A 136 22.65 -6.55 10.68
C TRP A 136 23.05 -7.89 11.27
N THR A 137 23.68 -7.89 12.44
CA THR A 137 24.25 -9.10 13.06
C THR A 137 23.70 -9.38 14.44
N ASP A 138 23.35 -8.34 15.19
CA ASP A 138 23.01 -8.51 16.59
C ASP A 138 21.59 -9.04 16.73
N ILE A 139 21.41 -9.88 17.76
CA ILE A 139 20.10 -10.41 18.15
C ILE A 139 19.95 -10.03 19.61
N LEU A 140 18.96 -9.19 19.91
CA LEU A 140 18.75 -8.65 21.24
C LEU A 140 17.45 -9.18 21.83
N LYS A 141 17.46 -9.46 23.14
CA LYS A 141 16.23 -9.62 23.93
C LYS A 141 15.72 -8.26 24.42
N GLU A 142 14.47 -8.22 24.87
CA GLU A 142 13.85 -6.96 25.34
C GLU A 142 14.67 -6.20 26.39
N ASN A 143 15.23 -6.91 27.38
CA ASN A 143 16.00 -6.26 28.45
C ASN A 143 17.30 -5.63 27.92
N GLU A 144 17.96 -6.29 26.96
CA GLU A 144 19.17 -5.77 26.31
C GLU A 144 18.82 -4.57 25.44
N PHE A 145 17.79 -4.70 24.59
CA PHE A 145 17.32 -3.60 23.76
C PHE A 145 16.94 -2.36 24.60
N ARG A 146 16.21 -2.54 25.70
CA ARG A 146 15.84 -1.44 26.62
C ARG A 146 16.99 -0.94 27.50
N SER A 147 18.07 -1.70 27.64
CA SER A 147 19.29 -1.21 28.29
C SER A 147 19.98 -0.14 27.43
N HIS A 148 20.07 -0.39 26.12
CA HIS A 148 20.60 0.54 25.11
C HIS A 148 19.64 1.70 24.81
N PHE A 149 18.35 1.42 24.62
CA PHE A 149 17.38 2.39 24.12
C PHE A 149 16.28 2.67 25.15
N LYS A 150 16.37 3.83 25.81
CA LYS A 150 15.41 4.24 26.85
C LYS A 150 14.09 4.77 26.30
N ASN A 151 14.13 5.49 25.19
CA ASN A 151 12.94 6.04 24.56
C ASN A 151 12.61 5.27 23.27
N THR A 152 11.61 4.38 23.35
CA THR A 152 11.14 3.56 22.22
C THR A 152 9.76 3.99 21.72
N LYS A 153 9.29 5.17 22.13
CA LYS A 153 7.99 5.68 21.71
C LYS A 153 8.06 6.18 20.28
N HIS A 154 7.08 5.76 19.48
CA HIS A 154 6.94 6.21 18.11
C HIS A 154 6.74 7.73 18.04
N ILE A 155 7.50 8.40 17.18
CA ILE A 155 7.60 9.87 17.14
C ILE A 155 6.26 10.58 16.89
N PHE A 156 5.37 9.98 16.08
CA PHE A 156 4.09 10.60 15.72
C PHE A 156 2.93 10.19 16.62
N THR A 157 2.96 8.98 17.20
CA THR A 157 1.82 8.43 17.96
C THR A 157 2.06 8.43 19.46
N GLY A 158 3.32 8.56 19.90
CA GLY A 158 3.72 8.45 21.31
C GLY A 158 3.60 7.04 21.89
N VAL A 159 3.27 6.03 21.07
CA VAL A 159 3.06 4.64 21.50
C VAL A 159 4.40 3.91 21.57
N ASP A 160 4.65 3.21 22.68
CA ASP A 160 5.70 2.18 22.75
C ASP A 160 5.12 0.86 22.21
N TYR A 161 5.39 0.55 20.95
CA TYR A 161 4.81 -0.62 20.28
C TYR A 161 5.32 -1.96 20.82
N ILE A 162 6.52 -1.98 21.41
CA ILE A 162 7.07 -3.18 22.06
C ILE A 162 6.16 -3.55 23.24
N LYS A 163 5.87 -2.56 24.10
CA LYS A 163 4.97 -2.74 25.24
C LYS A 163 3.55 -3.05 24.76
N TYR A 164 3.03 -2.25 23.84
CA TYR A 164 1.65 -2.35 23.36
C TYR A 164 1.31 -3.73 22.77
N TYR A 165 2.17 -4.28 21.92
CA TYR A 165 1.95 -5.62 21.35
C TYR A 165 2.14 -6.73 22.38
N SER A 166 3.10 -6.57 23.29
CA SER A 166 3.27 -7.53 24.39
C SER A 166 2.06 -7.57 25.32
N ASP A 167 1.44 -6.42 25.59
CA ASP A 167 0.21 -6.34 26.39
C ASP A 167 -0.96 -7.05 25.68
N ILE A 168 -1.18 -6.80 24.38
CA ILE A 168 -2.23 -7.49 23.59
C ILE A 168 -2.08 -9.01 23.65
N ILE A 169 -0.85 -9.51 23.53
CA ILE A 169 -0.58 -10.96 23.57
C ILE A 169 -0.91 -11.52 24.96
N ARG A 170 -0.47 -10.86 26.04
CA ARG A 170 -0.73 -11.27 27.43
C ARG A 170 -2.22 -11.21 27.78
N GLU A 171 -2.92 -10.16 27.36
CA GLU A 171 -4.37 -10.00 27.54
C GLU A 171 -5.16 -11.09 26.80
N SER A 172 -4.59 -11.65 25.73
CA SER A 172 -5.17 -12.80 25.01
C SER A 172 -4.88 -14.15 25.68
N GLY A 173 -4.24 -14.17 26.85
CA GLY A 173 -3.90 -15.39 27.60
C GLY A 173 -2.65 -16.11 27.09
N CYS A 174 -1.80 -15.43 26.31
CA CYS A 174 -0.59 -15.99 25.71
C CYS A 174 0.68 -15.38 26.34
N GLU A 175 1.70 -16.22 26.56
CA GLU A 175 3.03 -15.75 26.94
C GLU A 175 3.73 -15.07 25.77
N VAL A 176 4.58 -14.07 26.06
CA VAL A 176 5.36 -13.36 25.04
C VAL A 176 6.82 -13.21 25.46
N GLU A 177 7.72 -13.50 24.53
CA GLU A 177 9.14 -13.16 24.62
C GLU A 177 9.52 -12.32 23.39
N VAL A 178 10.02 -11.10 23.62
CA VAL A 178 10.35 -10.17 22.54
C VAL A 178 11.82 -10.30 22.15
N ILE A 179 12.05 -10.36 20.84
CA ILE A 179 13.36 -10.48 20.18
C ILE A 179 13.49 -9.33 19.17
N PHE A 180 14.72 -8.86 18.95
CA PHE A 180 15.06 -7.89 17.91
C PHE A 180 16.13 -8.51 17.01
N ALA A 181 15.83 -8.61 15.71
CA ALA A 181 16.75 -9.10 14.68
C ALA A 181 16.24 -8.64 13.31
N ASN A 182 17.12 -8.48 12.32
CA ASN A 182 16.70 -8.18 10.93
C ASN A 182 16.79 -9.37 9.99
N ASN A 183 17.36 -10.49 10.45
CA ASN A 183 17.38 -11.74 9.70
C ASN A 183 16.18 -12.61 10.13
N PRO A 184 15.24 -12.97 9.23
CA PRO A 184 14.11 -13.83 9.58
C PRO A 184 14.55 -15.16 10.18
N ILE A 185 15.71 -15.69 9.78
CA ILE A 185 16.23 -16.99 10.24
C ILE A 185 16.51 -16.99 11.75
N SER A 186 16.78 -15.83 12.35
CA SER A 186 17.09 -15.71 13.79
C SER A 186 15.96 -16.25 14.68
N ILE A 187 14.71 -16.22 14.22
CA ILE A 187 13.57 -16.77 14.97
C ILE A 187 13.66 -18.30 15.16
N LEU A 188 14.39 -19.00 14.27
CA LEU A 188 14.53 -20.45 14.31
C LEU A 188 15.36 -20.96 15.49
N ASN A 189 16.08 -20.07 16.18
CA ASN A 189 16.71 -20.37 17.46
C ASN A 189 15.69 -20.62 18.59
N TYR A 190 14.42 -20.22 18.38
CA TYR A 190 13.37 -20.23 19.40
C TYR A 190 12.21 -21.15 19.04
N THR A 191 11.84 -21.24 17.76
CA THR A 191 10.76 -22.11 17.27
C THR A 191 10.86 -22.32 15.76
N LYS A 192 10.39 -23.48 15.30
CA LYS A 192 10.31 -23.83 13.87
C LYS A 192 8.96 -23.53 13.22
N ASN A 193 7.98 -23.07 14.01
CA ASN A 193 6.67 -22.66 13.54
C ASN A 193 6.61 -21.14 13.48
N VAL A 194 6.45 -20.57 12.28
CA VAL A 194 6.64 -19.13 12.06
C VAL A 194 5.47 -18.53 11.27
N LEU A 195 4.99 -17.38 11.73
CA LEU A 195 4.06 -16.51 11.03
C LEU A 195 4.78 -15.20 10.64
N THR A 196 4.94 -14.95 9.34
CA THR A 196 5.59 -13.75 8.82
C THR A 196 4.60 -12.61 8.67
N CYS A 197 4.84 -11.46 9.31
CA CYS A 197 3.99 -10.28 9.25
C CYS A 197 4.50 -9.20 8.29
N ASP A 198 5.59 -9.49 7.58
CA ASP A 198 6.08 -8.69 6.46
C ASP A 198 4.95 -8.44 5.44
N ILE A 199 4.92 -7.25 4.87
CA ILE A 199 4.05 -6.88 3.77
C ILE A 199 4.77 -7.21 2.47
N HIS A 200 5.82 -6.48 2.09
CA HIS A 200 6.40 -6.56 0.75
C HIS A 200 7.46 -7.66 0.60
N THR A 201 8.14 -8.00 1.68
CA THR A 201 9.23 -8.98 1.74
C THR A 201 8.79 -10.37 2.18
N ARG A 202 7.50 -10.58 2.47
CA ARG A 202 6.89 -11.84 2.92
C ARG A 202 7.34 -13.08 2.16
N ASN A 203 7.39 -13.01 0.83
CA ASN A 203 7.80 -14.15 -0.01
C ASN A 203 9.27 -14.52 0.19
N ARG A 204 10.13 -13.51 0.40
CA ARG A 204 11.54 -13.72 0.73
C ARG A 204 11.67 -14.33 2.12
N SER A 205 10.98 -13.78 3.11
CA SER A 205 11.00 -14.28 4.49
C SER A 205 10.50 -15.73 4.58
N LYS A 206 9.35 -16.04 3.96
CA LYS A 206 8.82 -17.42 3.85
C LYS A 206 9.83 -18.38 3.21
N ARG A 207 10.47 -17.98 2.11
CA ARG A 207 11.48 -18.81 1.42
C ARG A 207 12.72 -19.06 2.29
N LEU A 208 13.24 -18.03 2.95
CA LEU A 208 14.41 -18.14 3.82
C LEU A 208 14.16 -19.03 5.04
N LEU A 209 12.99 -18.92 5.66
CA LEU A 209 12.62 -19.76 6.80
C LEU A 209 12.53 -21.24 6.38
N LYS A 210 11.81 -21.53 5.29
CA LYS A 210 11.64 -22.91 4.78
C LYS A 210 12.99 -23.54 4.40
N SER A 211 13.89 -22.79 3.74
CA SER A 211 15.21 -23.32 3.35
C SER A 211 16.16 -23.56 4.53
N ASN A 212 15.86 -23.03 5.71
CA ASN A 212 16.70 -23.14 6.90
C ASN A 212 16.05 -23.97 8.02
N GLY A 213 15.10 -24.84 7.67
CA GLY A 213 14.58 -25.87 8.59
C GLY A 213 13.37 -25.44 9.43
N ALA A 214 12.66 -24.39 9.05
CA ALA A 214 11.32 -24.15 9.59
C ALA A 214 10.36 -25.28 9.19
N GLU A 215 9.54 -25.75 10.13
CA GLU A 215 8.57 -26.85 9.94
C GLU A 215 7.26 -26.31 9.37
N THR A 216 6.71 -25.27 10.00
CA THR A 216 5.48 -24.61 9.55
C THR A 216 5.74 -23.14 9.28
N VAL A 217 5.41 -22.65 8.08
CA VAL A 217 5.63 -21.26 7.69
C VAL A 217 4.44 -20.73 6.91
N TYR A 218 3.75 -19.76 7.52
CA TYR A 218 2.69 -18.96 6.91
C TYR A 218 3.04 -17.48 7.01
N GLY A 219 2.39 -16.65 6.20
CA GLY A 219 2.37 -15.21 6.36
C GLY A 219 0.96 -14.69 6.65
N LEU A 220 0.84 -13.39 6.95
CA LEU A 220 -0.47 -12.74 7.04
C LEU A 220 -1.28 -12.89 5.75
N ASP A 221 -0.62 -13.03 4.59
CA ASP A 221 -1.25 -13.32 3.31
C ASP A 221 -1.89 -14.71 3.21
N ASP A 222 -1.51 -15.62 4.09
CA ASP A 222 -2.10 -16.96 4.16
C ASP A 222 -3.26 -17.02 5.17
N ILE A 223 -3.42 -16.03 6.06
CA ILE A 223 -4.50 -16.01 7.06
C ILE A 223 -5.73 -15.29 6.51
N LEU A 224 -6.90 -15.92 6.59
CA LEU A 224 -8.14 -15.53 5.91
C LEU A 224 -7.95 -15.36 4.41
N ASN A 225 -7.22 -16.29 3.78
CA ASN A 225 -7.17 -16.44 2.33
C ASN A 225 -8.39 -17.17 1.74
N GLN A 226 -9.27 -17.65 2.61
CA GLN A 226 -10.60 -18.19 2.32
C GLN A 226 -11.55 -17.82 3.46
N SER A 227 -12.86 -17.88 3.21
CA SER A 227 -13.85 -17.59 4.25
C SER A 227 -13.81 -18.64 5.37
N VAL A 228 -13.81 -18.17 6.61
CA VAL A 228 -13.87 -19.01 7.81
C VAL A 228 -15.12 -18.62 8.58
N GLU A 229 -16.05 -19.58 8.72
CA GLU A 229 -17.36 -19.35 9.36
C GLU A 229 -18.10 -18.11 8.80
N GLY A 230 -18.08 -17.95 7.46
CA GLY A 230 -18.72 -16.82 6.80
C GLY A 230 -18.00 -15.48 6.95
N SER A 231 -16.74 -15.48 7.38
CA SER A 231 -15.89 -14.28 7.39
C SER A 231 -15.68 -13.70 6.00
N GLY A 232 -15.35 -12.42 5.94
CA GLY A 232 -14.59 -11.86 4.83
C GLY A 232 -13.23 -12.54 4.69
N PHE A 233 -12.64 -12.43 3.50
CA PHE A 233 -11.35 -13.02 3.16
C PHE A 233 -10.69 -12.24 2.02
N ASN A 234 -9.42 -12.53 1.73
CA ASN A 234 -8.75 -12.10 0.52
C ASN A 234 -7.83 -13.21 0.01
N GLU A 235 -8.12 -13.75 -1.17
CA GLU A 235 -7.49 -14.94 -1.74
C GLU A 235 -5.98 -14.79 -1.93
N LYS A 236 -5.52 -13.55 -2.12
CA LYS A 236 -4.11 -13.24 -2.43
C LYS A 236 -3.36 -12.60 -1.27
N TYR A 237 -4.07 -11.83 -0.46
CA TYR A 237 -3.46 -10.96 0.55
C TYR A 237 -3.88 -11.29 1.97
N GLY A 238 -4.82 -12.21 2.20
CA GLY A 238 -5.26 -12.60 3.53
C GLY A 238 -5.55 -11.39 4.42
N LEU A 239 -4.81 -11.27 5.53
CA LEU A 239 -4.88 -10.15 6.46
C LEU A 239 -4.04 -8.91 6.08
N LEU A 240 -3.20 -8.97 5.04
CA LEU A 240 -2.46 -7.80 4.55
C LEU A 240 -3.41 -6.75 3.97
N GLY A 241 -3.13 -5.48 4.26
CA GLY A 241 -4.00 -4.36 3.86
C GLY A 241 -5.28 -4.25 4.69
N THR A 242 -5.42 -5.03 5.76
CA THR A 242 -6.54 -4.87 6.69
C THR A 242 -6.48 -3.53 7.44
N ASN A 243 -7.64 -3.08 7.87
CA ASN A 243 -7.81 -1.91 8.74
C ASN A 243 -8.71 -2.26 9.92
N LYS A 244 -8.47 -1.65 11.08
CA LYS A 244 -9.32 -1.79 12.26
C LYS A 244 -10.72 -1.26 11.95
N ALA A 245 -11.75 -2.08 12.17
CA ALA A 245 -13.14 -1.68 12.04
C ALA A 245 -13.79 -1.46 13.42
N THR A 246 -13.56 -2.37 14.36
CA THR A 246 -13.90 -2.22 15.78
C THR A 246 -12.76 -2.77 16.64
N GLU A 247 -12.91 -2.84 17.96
CA GLU A 247 -11.89 -3.46 18.84
C GLU A 247 -11.65 -4.95 18.55
N ASP A 248 -12.62 -5.63 17.94
CA ASP A 248 -12.59 -7.08 17.70
C ASP A 248 -12.82 -7.47 16.24
N THR A 249 -12.88 -6.49 15.33
CA THR A 249 -13.09 -6.75 13.90
C THR A 249 -12.16 -5.94 13.00
N VAL A 250 -11.78 -6.56 11.89
CA VAL A 250 -11.00 -5.94 10.82
C VAL A 250 -11.83 -5.87 9.54
N LYS A 251 -11.60 -4.83 8.75
CA LYS A 251 -11.99 -4.73 7.34
C LYS A 251 -10.83 -5.23 6.51
N LEU A 252 -11.03 -6.26 5.70
CA LEU A 252 -10.01 -6.83 4.82
C LEU A 252 -9.91 -6.04 3.52
N PHE A 253 -8.74 -6.15 2.88
CA PHE A 253 -8.47 -5.56 1.57
C PHE A 253 -9.47 -6.07 0.51
N PRO A 254 -9.91 -5.24 -0.45
CA PRO A 254 -10.99 -5.59 -1.34
C PRO A 254 -10.63 -6.71 -2.30
N ARG A 255 -11.66 -7.38 -2.79
CA ARG A 255 -11.59 -8.48 -3.77
C ARG A 255 -12.21 -8.08 -5.10
N ASP A 256 -12.06 -8.90 -6.12
CA ASP A 256 -12.68 -8.74 -7.45
C ASP A 256 -12.51 -7.34 -8.07
N CYS A 257 -11.41 -6.68 -7.73
CA CYS A 257 -11.13 -5.30 -8.07
C CYS A 257 -11.02 -5.08 -9.58
N GLN A 258 -10.47 -6.06 -10.30
CA GLN A 258 -10.34 -5.99 -11.76
C GLN A 258 -11.71 -5.96 -12.46
N SER A 259 -12.62 -6.86 -12.08
CA SER A 259 -13.98 -6.88 -12.65
C SER A 259 -14.74 -5.58 -12.32
N LEU A 260 -14.50 -4.99 -11.15
CA LEU A 260 -15.14 -3.74 -10.75
C LEU A 260 -14.71 -2.56 -11.65
N VAL A 261 -13.41 -2.39 -11.89
CA VAL A 261 -12.92 -1.27 -12.71
C VAL A 261 -13.36 -1.37 -14.17
N GLU A 262 -13.43 -2.59 -14.71
CA GLU A 262 -13.91 -2.85 -16.07
C GLU A 262 -15.38 -2.47 -16.23
N LYS A 263 -16.24 -2.85 -15.27
CA LYS A 263 -17.66 -2.47 -15.25
C LYS A 263 -17.87 -0.97 -15.15
N ILE A 264 -17.04 -0.27 -14.37
CA ILE A 264 -17.11 1.20 -14.26
C ILE A 264 -16.69 1.86 -15.57
N GLN A 265 -15.59 1.40 -16.18
CA GLN A 265 -15.15 1.92 -17.47
C GLN A 265 -16.20 1.69 -18.56
N GLU A 266 -16.76 0.48 -18.65
CA GLU A 266 -17.84 0.17 -19.59
C GLU A 266 -19.04 1.10 -19.37
N LYS A 267 -19.47 1.28 -18.12
CA LYS A 267 -20.62 2.12 -17.83
C LYS A 267 -20.39 3.61 -18.11
N LEU A 268 -19.20 4.11 -17.83
CA LEU A 268 -18.80 5.48 -18.21
C LEU A 268 -18.77 5.62 -19.73
N PHE A 269 -18.25 4.64 -20.46
CA PHE A 269 -18.19 4.66 -21.91
C PHE A 269 -19.61 4.67 -22.53
N GLU A 270 -20.52 3.83 -22.06
CA GLU A 270 -21.92 3.83 -22.50
C GLU A 270 -22.61 5.19 -22.37
N LEU A 271 -22.37 5.88 -21.24
CA LEU A 271 -23.07 7.12 -20.91
C LEU A 271 -22.42 8.38 -21.49
N THR A 272 -21.14 8.32 -21.82
CA THR A 272 -20.35 9.50 -22.21
C THR A 272 -19.70 9.39 -23.59
N GLY A 273 -19.59 8.18 -24.14
CA GLY A 273 -18.80 7.88 -25.33
C GLY A 273 -17.30 8.06 -25.14
N LYS A 274 -16.82 8.20 -23.88
CA LYS A 274 -15.41 8.45 -23.54
C LYS A 274 -14.79 7.24 -22.88
N LYS A 275 -13.63 6.82 -23.39
CA LYS A 275 -12.83 5.75 -22.79
C LYS A 275 -12.00 6.32 -21.65
N ILE A 276 -12.59 6.36 -20.46
CA ILE A 276 -11.98 6.83 -19.21
C ILE A 276 -11.32 5.64 -18.52
N GLU A 277 -10.06 5.78 -18.11
CA GLU A 277 -9.35 4.74 -17.36
C GLU A 277 -9.80 4.72 -15.90
N VAL A 278 -9.82 3.55 -15.29
CA VAL A 278 -10.33 3.36 -13.92
C VAL A 278 -9.34 2.53 -13.12
N MET A 279 -9.11 2.92 -11.87
CA MET A 279 -8.33 2.14 -10.92
C MET A 279 -8.92 2.16 -9.52
N ILE A 280 -8.66 1.10 -8.78
CA ILE A 280 -8.77 1.09 -7.32
C ILE A 280 -7.39 1.39 -6.77
N TYR A 281 -7.26 2.32 -5.83
CA TYR A 281 -5.99 2.69 -5.20
C TYR A 281 -6.03 2.42 -3.69
N GLY A 282 -4.97 1.85 -3.16
CA GLY A 282 -4.69 1.78 -1.72
C GLY A 282 -3.78 2.93 -1.30
N ASP A 283 -2.95 2.69 -0.29
CA ASP A 283 -1.90 3.61 0.13
C ASP A 283 -0.97 4.01 -1.03
N GLY A 284 -0.42 5.22 -0.96
CA GLY A 284 0.56 5.72 -1.91
C GLY A 284 1.90 4.96 -1.90
N ALA A 285 2.87 5.46 -2.65
CA ALA A 285 4.24 4.93 -2.67
C ALA A 285 5.25 6.06 -2.44
N PHE A 286 4.99 6.93 -1.46
CA PHE A 286 5.87 8.03 -1.09
C PHE A 286 6.44 7.83 0.31
N LYS A 287 7.63 8.40 0.54
CA LYS A 287 8.32 8.37 1.83
C LYS A 287 8.27 9.74 2.47
N ASP A 288 7.69 9.84 3.65
CA ASP A 288 7.74 11.07 4.45
C ASP A 288 9.20 11.39 4.83
N PRO A 289 9.68 12.62 4.58
CA PRO A 289 11.06 12.98 4.89
C PRO A 289 11.33 13.15 6.38
N VAL A 290 10.33 13.30 7.25
CA VAL A 290 10.52 13.55 8.69
C VAL A 290 10.75 12.25 9.45
N GLY A 291 9.76 11.37 9.45
CA GLY A 291 9.80 10.06 10.08
C GLY A 291 10.41 8.95 9.23
N LYS A 292 10.71 9.22 7.96
CA LYS A 292 11.26 8.23 7.01
C LYS A 292 10.32 7.02 6.84
N ILE A 293 9.02 7.25 6.98
CA ILE A 293 7.97 6.24 6.83
C ILE A 293 7.48 6.26 5.38
N TRP A 294 7.43 5.09 4.76
CA TRP A 294 6.73 4.86 3.51
C TRP A 294 5.23 4.74 3.81
N GLU A 295 4.44 5.59 3.17
CA GLU A 295 2.97 5.49 3.18
C GLU A 295 2.55 4.39 2.20
N LEU A 296 2.98 3.14 2.45
CA LEU A 296 2.73 1.94 1.63
C LEU A 296 2.52 0.73 2.56
N ALA A 297 1.51 0.80 3.42
CA ALA A 297 1.15 -0.30 4.34
C ALA A 297 0.23 -1.34 3.69
N ASP A 298 -0.40 -1.00 2.57
CA ASP A 298 -1.12 -1.95 1.72
C ASP A 298 -0.17 -2.87 0.94
N PRO A 299 -0.60 -4.11 0.59
CA PRO A 299 0.24 -5.08 -0.11
C PRO A 299 0.53 -4.72 -1.57
N VAL A 300 -0.25 -3.80 -2.16
CA VAL A 300 -0.08 -3.22 -3.50
C VAL A 300 -0.73 -1.83 -3.54
N VAL A 301 -0.20 -0.93 -4.38
CA VAL A 301 -0.82 0.40 -4.61
C VAL A 301 -2.17 0.28 -5.32
N SER A 302 -2.33 -0.67 -6.24
CA SER A 302 -3.58 -0.85 -6.98
C SER A 302 -3.94 -2.33 -7.14
N PRO A 303 -5.05 -2.80 -6.55
CA PRO A 303 -5.53 -4.17 -6.71
C PRO A 303 -6.30 -4.42 -8.01
N GLY A 304 -6.67 -3.39 -8.76
CA GLY A 304 -7.36 -3.51 -10.04
C GLY A 304 -7.34 -2.20 -10.81
N TYR A 305 -7.08 -2.28 -12.11
CA TYR A 305 -6.97 -1.12 -12.99
C TYR A 305 -7.22 -1.51 -14.46
N THR A 306 -7.65 -0.55 -15.26
CA THR A 306 -7.92 -0.75 -16.69
C THR A 306 -6.63 -0.75 -17.51
N GLU A 307 -6.70 -1.35 -18.71
CA GLU A 307 -5.53 -1.62 -19.57
C GLU A 307 -4.70 -0.37 -19.91
N GLY A 308 -5.33 0.80 -20.05
CA GLY A 308 -4.63 2.05 -20.36
C GLY A 308 -3.67 2.52 -19.27
N LEU A 309 -3.71 1.91 -18.09
CA LEU A 309 -2.80 2.18 -16.96
C LEU A 309 -1.63 1.20 -16.88
N ILE A 310 -1.51 0.26 -17.82
CA ILE A 310 -0.36 -0.65 -17.92
C ILE A 310 0.84 0.10 -18.52
N GLY A 311 1.98 -0.01 -17.86
CA GLY A 311 3.26 0.49 -18.36
C GLY A 311 3.88 1.54 -17.47
N THR A 312 4.72 2.37 -18.07
CA THR A 312 5.50 3.42 -17.41
C THR A 312 5.35 4.73 -18.19
N PRO A 313 5.44 5.90 -17.56
CA PRO A 313 5.43 7.17 -18.27
C PRO A 313 6.47 7.19 -19.39
N ASN A 314 6.08 7.75 -20.54
CA ASN A 314 6.96 7.94 -21.68
C ASN A 314 7.08 9.44 -21.98
N GLU A 315 7.89 10.13 -21.18
CA GLU A 315 8.02 11.58 -21.22
C GLU A 315 9.37 12.01 -21.82
N PHE A 316 9.33 13.03 -22.68
CA PHE A 316 10.53 13.66 -23.20
C PHE A 316 11.03 14.75 -22.25
N LYS A 317 12.34 14.80 -22.05
CA LYS A 317 12.98 15.92 -21.36
C LYS A 317 13.03 17.14 -22.28
N LEU A 318 12.03 18.01 -22.18
CA LEU A 318 11.94 19.24 -22.99
C LEU A 318 13.23 20.07 -22.93
N LYS A 319 13.83 20.21 -21.74
CA LYS A 319 15.10 20.90 -21.55
C LYS A 319 16.25 20.21 -22.31
N TYR A 320 16.31 18.88 -22.30
CA TYR A 320 17.33 18.16 -23.05
C TYR A 320 17.18 18.39 -24.56
N LEU A 321 15.95 18.35 -25.09
CA LEU A 321 15.67 18.64 -26.50
C LEU A 321 16.07 20.07 -26.86
N ALA A 322 15.73 21.04 -26.03
CA ALA A 322 16.12 22.44 -26.23
C ALA A 322 17.64 22.63 -26.21
N ASP A 323 18.32 22.08 -25.21
CA ASP A 323 19.76 22.32 -24.99
C ASP A 323 20.66 21.52 -25.94
N ASN A 324 20.22 20.36 -26.45
CA ASN A 324 21.08 19.44 -27.22
C ASN A 324 20.63 19.20 -28.66
N GLN A 325 19.32 19.05 -28.92
CA GLN A 325 18.81 18.81 -30.28
C GLN A 325 18.56 20.11 -31.03
N PHE A 326 18.06 21.14 -30.35
CA PHE A 326 17.68 22.42 -30.95
C PHE A 326 18.37 23.64 -30.34
N PRO A 327 19.69 23.62 -30.04
CA PRO A 327 20.38 24.70 -29.30
C PRO A 327 20.41 26.03 -30.06
N HIS A 328 20.15 25.99 -31.38
CA HIS A 328 20.15 27.15 -32.26
C HIS A 328 18.77 27.80 -32.42
N LEU A 329 17.69 27.13 -31.99
CA LEU A 329 16.32 27.64 -32.12
C LEU A 329 15.90 28.40 -30.85
N LYS A 330 15.05 29.41 -31.00
CA LYS A 330 14.50 30.21 -29.89
C LYS A 330 13.04 30.56 -30.13
N GLY A 331 12.32 30.91 -29.06
CA GLY A 331 10.93 31.38 -29.15
C GLY A 331 10.01 30.38 -29.85
N ASP A 332 9.16 30.88 -30.75
CA ASP A 332 8.16 30.06 -31.46
C ASP A 332 8.78 28.98 -32.36
N GLU A 333 9.97 29.22 -32.91
CA GLU A 333 10.67 28.23 -33.75
C GLU A 333 11.11 27.02 -32.93
N LEU A 334 11.64 27.25 -31.72
CA LEU A 334 12.00 26.17 -30.79
C LEU A 334 10.76 25.39 -30.34
N LYS A 335 9.69 26.10 -29.99
CA LYS A 335 8.42 25.49 -29.59
C LYS A 335 7.89 24.57 -30.70
N LYS A 336 7.86 25.06 -31.95
CA LYS A 336 7.41 24.28 -33.10
C LYS A 336 8.28 23.04 -33.32
N ALA A 337 9.60 23.18 -33.29
CA ALA A 337 10.52 22.06 -33.46
C ALA A 337 10.35 20.98 -32.37
N ILE A 338 10.16 21.38 -31.12
CA ILE A 338 9.90 20.45 -30.00
C ILE A 338 8.53 19.76 -30.18
N CYS A 339 7.47 20.49 -30.55
CA CYS A 339 6.15 19.89 -30.79
C CYS A 339 6.20 18.89 -31.95
N ASP A 340 6.80 19.27 -33.08
CA ASP A 340 6.95 18.39 -34.24
C ASP A 340 7.76 17.14 -33.88
N TYR A 341 8.79 17.29 -33.05
CA TYR A 341 9.59 16.18 -32.58
C TYR A 341 8.79 15.19 -31.70
N ILE A 342 8.00 15.71 -30.76
CA ILE A 342 7.15 14.90 -29.87
C ILE A 342 6.08 14.16 -30.67
N MET A 343 5.47 14.80 -31.66
CA MET A 343 4.43 14.19 -32.50
C MET A 343 4.98 13.09 -33.42
N ASN A 344 6.23 13.22 -33.88
CA ASN A 344 6.81 12.31 -34.88
C ASN A 344 7.66 11.17 -34.30
N LYS A 345 8.00 11.17 -33.00
CA LYS A 345 8.81 10.10 -32.40
C LYS A 345 7.97 8.97 -31.82
N ASP A 346 8.42 7.75 -32.11
CA ASP A 346 7.84 6.50 -31.62
C ASP A 346 7.87 6.35 -30.09
N CYS A 347 6.87 5.61 -29.60
CA CYS A 347 6.49 5.44 -28.19
C CYS A 347 7.47 4.62 -27.33
N ASP A 348 8.61 4.15 -27.87
CA ASP A 348 9.55 3.31 -27.12
C ASP A 348 10.90 4.03 -26.93
N LEU A 349 11.02 4.74 -25.80
CA LEU A 349 12.20 5.53 -25.43
C LEU A 349 13.20 4.74 -24.57
N LYS A 350 13.04 3.42 -24.42
CA LYS A 350 14.03 2.59 -23.72
C LYS A 350 15.40 2.77 -24.39
N ASP A 351 16.41 3.07 -23.57
CA ASP A 351 17.84 3.19 -23.94
C ASP A 351 18.27 4.39 -24.82
N ARG A 352 17.49 5.47 -24.91
CA ARG A 352 17.90 6.70 -25.61
C ARG A 352 18.51 7.73 -24.67
N MET A 353 19.51 8.50 -25.13
CA MET A 353 20.11 9.58 -24.31
C MET A 353 19.08 10.61 -23.82
N GLU A 354 17.98 10.77 -24.55
CA GLU A 354 16.88 11.69 -24.23
C GLU A 354 16.00 11.21 -23.06
N SER A 355 16.03 9.90 -22.75
CA SER A 355 15.33 9.28 -21.61
C SER A 355 16.25 8.99 -20.42
N GLN A 356 17.56 9.29 -20.52
CA GLN A 356 18.52 9.07 -19.43
C GLN A 356 18.15 9.91 -18.20
N GLY A 357 17.87 9.25 -17.08
CA GLY A 357 17.66 9.87 -15.76
C GLY A 357 16.23 9.84 -15.22
N THR A 358 15.28 9.15 -15.87
CA THR A 358 14.01 8.76 -15.24
C THR A 358 14.13 7.31 -14.79
N THR A 359 13.86 7.02 -13.51
CA THR A 359 13.68 5.63 -13.07
C THR A 359 12.28 5.21 -13.50
N PRO A 360 12.11 4.20 -14.36
CA PRO A 360 10.78 3.82 -14.83
C PRO A 360 9.95 3.34 -13.63
N ARG A 361 8.89 4.11 -13.32
CA ARG A 361 7.88 3.75 -12.31
C ARG A 361 6.62 3.32 -13.03
N ARG A 362 5.91 2.35 -12.46
CA ARG A 362 4.61 1.92 -13.00
C ARG A 362 3.63 3.08 -12.90
N LEU A 363 2.82 3.26 -13.95
CA LEU A 363 1.77 4.28 -13.97
C LEU A 363 0.83 4.14 -12.77
N THR A 364 0.43 2.91 -12.44
CA THR A 364 -0.42 2.61 -11.28
C THR A 364 0.15 3.10 -9.95
N ASP A 365 1.48 3.03 -9.78
CA ASP A 365 2.12 3.43 -8.52
C ASP A 365 2.16 4.96 -8.41
N LEU A 366 2.43 5.65 -9.53
CA LEU A 366 2.44 7.11 -9.60
C LEU A 366 1.03 7.70 -9.45
N ILE A 367 0.08 7.17 -10.22
CA ILE A 367 -1.32 7.65 -10.24
C ILE A 367 -2.00 7.29 -8.92
N GLY A 368 -1.78 6.09 -8.38
CA GLY A 368 -2.31 5.70 -7.08
C GLY A 368 -1.79 6.61 -5.96
N SER A 369 -0.50 6.94 -5.96
CA SER A 369 0.07 7.93 -5.02
C SER A 369 -0.56 9.32 -5.19
N LEU A 370 -0.81 9.75 -6.43
CA LEU A 370 -1.48 11.02 -6.69
C LEU A 370 -2.92 11.03 -6.18
N CYS A 371 -3.65 9.91 -6.35
CA CYS A 371 -4.97 9.72 -5.78
C CYS A 371 -4.95 9.78 -4.25
N ASP A 372 -4.06 9.03 -3.61
CA ASP A 372 -3.94 8.98 -2.15
C ASP A 372 -3.58 10.35 -1.54
N LEU A 373 -2.63 11.08 -2.14
CA LEU A 373 -2.31 12.46 -1.74
C LEU A 373 -3.51 13.41 -1.87
N THR A 374 -4.38 13.17 -2.85
CA THR A 374 -5.58 13.98 -3.10
C THR A 374 -6.69 13.68 -2.08
N SER A 375 -6.99 12.40 -1.85
CA SER A 375 -8.00 11.98 -0.87
C SER A 375 -7.54 12.26 0.56
N GLY A 376 -6.24 12.08 0.82
CA GLY A 376 -5.64 12.10 2.15
C GLY A 376 -6.04 10.90 3.01
N SER A 377 -5.40 10.79 4.17
CA SER A 377 -5.56 9.68 5.12
C SER A 377 -6.80 9.76 6.02
N GLY A 378 -7.59 10.83 5.91
CA GLY A 378 -8.77 11.09 6.73
C GLY A 378 -10.06 11.11 5.92
N ASP A 379 -11.21 11.00 6.60
CA ASP A 379 -12.54 11.00 5.97
C ASP A 379 -12.95 12.40 5.49
N LYS A 380 -12.31 12.89 4.43
CA LYS A 380 -12.69 14.15 3.74
C LYS A 380 -13.94 13.99 2.89
N GLY A 381 -14.55 12.80 2.88
CA GLY A 381 -15.69 12.46 2.04
C GLY A 381 -15.36 12.41 0.55
N THR A 382 -14.08 12.39 0.16
CA THR A 382 -13.62 12.36 -1.25
C THR A 382 -12.94 11.04 -1.65
N PRO A 383 -13.63 9.88 -1.56
CA PRO A 383 -13.03 8.58 -1.83
C PRO A 383 -12.80 8.31 -3.32
N ILE A 384 -13.36 9.14 -4.21
CA ILE A 384 -13.22 9.06 -5.66
C ILE A 384 -12.37 10.24 -6.13
N VAL A 385 -11.38 9.99 -6.98
CA VAL A 385 -10.50 11.01 -7.56
C VAL A 385 -10.68 11.01 -9.07
N TYR A 386 -10.87 12.18 -9.66
CA TYR A 386 -10.89 12.37 -11.10
C TYR A 386 -9.65 13.13 -11.57
N ILE A 387 -8.89 12.55 -12.49
CA ILE A 387 -7.66 13.12 -13.03
C ILE A 387 -7.87 13.38 -14.51
N GLN A 388 -7.67 14.63 -14.90
CA GLN A 388 -7.81 15.08 -16.27
C GLN A 388 -6.47 15.43 -16.89
N GLY A 389 -6.22 14.91 -18.09
CA GLY A 389 -5.04 15.26 -18.86
C GLY A 389 -3.71 14.79 -18.26
N TYR A 390 -3.71 13.62 -17.63
CA TYR A 390 -2.49 13.00 -17.09
C TYR A 390 -1.53 12.58 -18.21
N PHE A 391 -2.06 12.09 -19.33
CA PHE A 391 -1.27 11.60 -20.47
C PHE A 391 -1.03 12.66 -21.56
N ASP A 392 -1.44 13.90 -21.32
CA ASP A 392 -1.20 14.98 -22.28
C ASP A 392 0.29 15.34 -22.29
N ASN A 393 0.80 15.73 -23.45
CA ASN A 393 2.19 16.13 -23.62
C ASN A 393 2.26 17.61 -24.07
N TYR A 394 3.48 18.13 -24.24
CA TYR A 394 3.71 19.53 -24.58
C TYR A 394 3.14 19.95 -25.95
N SER A 395 2.80 19.01 -26.82
CA SER A 395 2.26 19.31 -28.15
C SER A 395 0.73 19.49 -28.17
N VAL A 396 0.04 19.34 -27.04
CA VAL A 396 -1.43 19.35 -26.92
C VAL A 396 -1.98 20.68 -26.39
#